data_AF-A0AAP4UFC5-F1
#
_entry.id   AF-A0AAP4UFC5-F1
#
_cell.length_a   1.000
_cell.length_b   1.000
_cell.length_c   1.000
_cell.angle_alpha   90.00
_cell.angle_beta   90.00
_cell.angle_gamma   90.00
#
_symmetry.space_group_name_H-M   'P 1'
#
loop_
_entity.id
_entity.type
_entity.pdbx_description
1 polymer ?
#
loop_
_entity_poly.entity_id
_entity_poly.type
_entity_poly.pdbx_seq_one_letter_code
_entity_poly.pdbx_strand_id
1 'polypeptide(L)'
;MYKQFCLILMLSLIGCSSFQSSDNRQEIDTSMVSGKYFNNDGFGNNIHLILHEDGRYESNLEGPIGIASYSNGAWSKVDDKISFLPEGDSGFLRRALSPMTILKNDNDVLLVPSKKVEMHQQLMADFGKSTYKYSRITF
;
A
#
# COMPACT_ATOMS: atom_id res chain seq x y z
N MET A 1 -68.36 -35.47 -22.94
CA MET A 1 -67.15 -35.15 -23.73
C MET A 1 -65.96 -35.08 -22.79
N TYR A 2 -65.28 -36.21 -22.59
CA TYR A 2 -64.06 -36.30 -21.78
C TYR A 2 -62.87 -35.97 -22.68
N LYS A 3 -62.17 -34.87 -22.39
CA LYS A 3 -60.96 -34.47 -23.11
C LYS A 3 -59.77 -35.31 -22.64
N GLN A 4 -59.12 -35.94 -23.61
CA GLN A 4 -57.76 -36.48 -23.58
C GLN A 4 -56.72 -35.41 -23.25
N PHE A 5 -55.52 -35.88 -22.86
CA PHE A 5 -54.14 -35.31 -22.94
C PHE A 5 -53.44 -35.58 -21.59
N CYS A 6 -52.74 -36.70 -21.35
CA CYS A 6 -51.53 -37.22 -22.03
C CYS A 6 -50.42 -36.18 -22.18
N LEU A 7 -49.33 -36.39 -21.43
CA LEU A 7 -47.94 -35.96 -21.64
C LEU A 7 -47.72 -34.49 -22.09
N ILE A 8 -46.85 -33.71 -21.45
CA ILE A 8 -45.40 -33.79 -21.69
C ILE A 8 -44.71 -33.07 -20.51
N LEU A 9 -43.81 -33.82 -19.85
CA LEU A 9 -42.70 -33.28 -19.07
C LEU A 9 -41.84 -32.42 -20.03
N MET A 10 -41.86 -31.10 -19.90
CA MET A 10 -40.87 -30.22 -20.54
C MET A 10 -39.91 -29.70 -19.49
N LEU A 11 -38.64 -30.07 -19.72
CA LEU A 11 -37.45 -29.55 -19.08
C LEU A 11 -37.46 -28.01 -19.08
N SER A 12 -37.48 -27.39 -17.90
CA SER A 12 -36.94 -26.05 -17.74
C SER A 12 -35.50 -26.16 -17.22
N LEU A 13 -34.57 -26.06 -18.16
CA LEU A 13 -33.18 -25.73 -17.92
C LEU A 13 -33.13 -24.43 -17.09
N ILE A 14 -32.87 -24.55 -15.79
CA ILE A 14 -32.42 -23.42 -14.97
C ILE A 14 -30.96 -23.17 -15.36
N GLY A 15 -30.79 -22.53 -16.52
CA GLY A 15 -29.57 -21.83 -16.86
C GLY A 15 -29.52 -20.54 -16.04
N CYS A 16 -29.19 -20.65 -14.75
CA CYS A 16 -28.59 -19.54 -14.03
C CYS A 16 -27.18 -19.39 -14.58
N SER A 17 -27.02 -18.71 -15.71
CA SER A 17 -25.78 -18.00 -15.99
C SER A 17 -25.67 -16.91 -14.93
N SER A 18 -25.15 -17.28 -13.77
CA SER A 18 -24.54 -16.34 -12.85
C SER A 18 -23.45 -15.65 -13.64
N PHE A 19 -23.77 -14.48 -14.17
CA PHE A 19 -22.80 -13.55 -14.73
C PHE A 19 -21.94 -13.11 -13.55
N GLN A 20 -20.97 -13.95 -13.22
CA GLN A 20 -19.98 -13.68 -12.20
C GLN A 20 -19.05 -12.68 -12.85
N SER A 21 -19.35 -11.40 -12.62
CA SER A 21 -18.40 -10.32 -12.83
C SER A 21 -17.13 -10.70 -12.07
N SER A 22 -16.16 -11.28 -12.77
CA SER A 22 -14.78 -11.42 -12.32
C SER A 22 -14.20 -10.01 -12.22
N ASP A 23 -14.64 -9.26 -11.21
CA ASP A 23 -13.84 -8.18 -10.66
C ASP A 23 -12.66 -8.86 -9.99
N ASN A 24 -11.63 -9.13 -10.78
CA ASN A 24 -10.37 -9.72 -10.37
C ASN A 24 -9.55 -8.68 -9.58
N ARG A 25 -10.21 -7.89 -8.73
CA ARG A 25 -9.60 -7.24 -7.58
C ARG A 25 -9.23 -8.39 -6.67
N GLN A 26 -8.04 -8.96 -6.88
CA GLN A 26 -7.37 -9.73 -5.85
C GLN A 26 -7.55 -8.95 -4.56
N GLU A 27 -8.28 -9.53 -3.62
CA GLU A 27 -8.45 -8.99 -2.29
C GLU A 27 -7.04 -8.83 -1.72
N ILE A 28 -6.57 -7.59 -1.74
CA ILE A 28 -5.24 -7.24 -1.27
C ILE A 28 -5.25 -7.60 0.21
N ASP A 29 -4.40 -8.54 0.65
CA ASP A 29 -4.22 -8.81 2.07
C ASP A 29 -3.60 -7.57 2.72
N THR A 30 -4.49 -6.71 3.21
CA THR A 30 -4.20 -5.44 3.89
C THR A 30 -3.87 -5.66 5.36
N SER A 31 -4.26 -6.81 5.94
CA SER A 31 -4.19 -7.10 7.38
C SER A 31 -2.76 -7.08 7.93
N MET A 32 -1.77 -7.45 7.12
CA MET A 32 -0.36 -7.42 7.52
C MET A 32 0.27 -6.02 7.50
N VAL A 33 -0.40 -5.03 6.92
CA VAL A 33 0.16 -3.69 6.64
C VAL A 33 -0.70 -2.58 7.25
N SER A 34 -1.97 -2.84 7.52
CA SER A 34 -2.80 -1.96 8.33
C SER A 34 -2.14 -1.71 9.68
N GLY A 35 -2.29 -0.49 10.20
CA GLY A 35 -1.66 -0.10 11.45
C GLY A 35 -1.33 1.38 11.54
N LYS A 36 -0.62 1.72 12.62
CA LYS A 36 -0.18 3.09 12.90
C LYS A 36 1.33 3.17 12.70
N TYR A 37 1.73 4.14 11.90
CA TYR A 37 3.11 4.42 11.54
C TYR A 37 3.48 5.81 12.02
N PHE A 38 4.73 5.96 12.45
CA PHE A 38 5.26 7.20 12.98
C PHE A 38 6.62 7.49 12.36
N ASN A 39 6.84 8.74 11.96
CA ASN A 39 8.13 9.23 11.51
C ASN A 39 8.45 10.55 12.18
N ASN A 40 9.61 10.64 12.81
CA ASN A 40 10.18 11.88 13.31
C ASN A 40 11.40 12.22 12.46
N ASP A 41 11.48 13.46 11.97
CA ASP A 41 12.55 13.90 11.08
C ASP A 41 13.80 14.43 11.81
N GLY A 42 13.78 14.49 13.13
CA GLY A 42 14.83 15.04 13.99
C GLY A 42 14.80 16.56 14.14
N PHE A 43 13.93 17.25 13.41
CA PHE A 43 13.79 18.72 13.41
C PHE A 43 12.49 19.19 14.09
N GLY A 44 11.80 18.28 14.79
CA GLY A 44 10.54 18.56 15.46
C GLY A 44 9.32 18.42 14.58
N ASN A 45 9.45 17.89 13.35
CA ASN A 45 8.30 17.46 12.58
C ASN A 45 8.01 15.98 12.83
N ASN A 46 6.75 15.70 13.15
CA ASN A 46 6.24 14.37 13.41
C ASN A 46 5.15 14.06 12.39
N ILE A 47 5.33 12.98 11.64
CA ILE A 47 4.31 12.46 10.74
C ILE A 47 3.70 11.23 11.38
N HIS A 48 2.39 11.29 11.57
CA HIS A 48 1.56 10.15 11.94
C HIS A 48 0.83 9.68 10.68
N LEU A 49 0.84 8.37 10.42
CA LEU A 49 0.11 7.75 9.33
C LEU A 49 -0.66 6.55 9.88
N ILE A 50 -1.94 6.45 9.54
CA ILE A 50 -2.80 5.33 9.90
C ILE A 50 -3.28 4.70 8.60
N LEU A 51 -3.03 3.41 8.44
CA LEU A 51 -3.56 2.58 7.36
C LEU A 51 -4.67 1.70 7.94
N HIS A 52 -5.91 1.94 7.54
CA HIS A 52 -7.06 1.14 7.96
C HIS A 52 -7.19 -0.10 7.08
N GLU A 53 -7.67 -1.21 7.66
CA GLU A 53 -7.91 -2.48 6.93
C GLU A 53 -8.90 -2.34 5.78
N ASP A 54 -9.84 -1.39 5.91
CA ASP A 54 -10.85 -1.06 4.91
C ASP A 54 -10.31 -0.30 3.68
N GLY A 55 -8.99 -0.07 3.62
CA GLY A 55 -8.34 0.64 2.53
C GLY A 55 -8.35 2.17 2.67
N ARG A 56 -8.83 2.74 3.78
CA ARG A 56 -8.69 4.18 4.06
C ARG A 56 -7.38 4.50 4.76
N TYR A 57 -6.88 5.71 4.59
CA TYR A 57 -5.75 6.21 5.38
C TYR A 57 -6.00 7.61 5.92
N GLU A 58 -5.28 7.93 6.98
CA GLU A 58 -5.21 9.26 7.60
C GLU A 58 -3.75 9.59 7.91
N SER A 59 -3.32 10.81 7.62
CA SER A 59 -1.98 11.28 7.96
C SER A 59 -2.00 12.71 8.45
N ASN A 60 -1.24 12.98 9.51
CA ASN A 60 -1.07 14.30 10.08
C ASN A 60 0.42 14.60 10.22
N LEU A 61 0.78 15.84 9.91
CA LEU A 61 2.10 16.39 10.20
C LEU A 61 1.95 17.42 11.33
N GLU A 62 2.55 17.09 12.46
CA GLU A 62 2.69 17.99 13.60
C GLU A 62 4.07 18.64 13.54
N GLY A 63 4.09 19.94 13.28
CA GLY A 63 5.29 20.74 13.41
C GLY A 63 5.48 21.25 14.85
N PRO A 64 6.55 22.01 15.10
CA PRO A 64 6.86 22.55 16.44
C PRO A 64 5.76 23.43 17.07
N ILE A 65 4.81 23.91 16.27
CA ILE A 65 3.73 24.82 16.66
C ILE A 65 2.33 24.17 16.58
N GLY A 66 2.25 22.83 16.41
CA GLY A 66 1.00 22.07 16.29
C GLY A 66 0.80 21.41 14.92
N ILE A 67 -0.40 20.89 14.66
CA ILE A 67 -0.74 20.26 13.35
C ILE A 67 -0.63 21.32 12.26
N ALA A 68 0.37 21.15 11.39
CA ALA A 68 0.61 22.07 10.29
C ALA A 68 -0.03 21.58 8.99
N SER A 69 -0.36 20.28 8.88
CA SER A 69 -0.89 19.68 7.66
C SER A 69 -1.58 18.34 7.92
N TYR A 70 -2.53 17.98 7.07
CA TYR A 70 -3.19 16.67 7.09
C TYR A 70 -3.39 16.13 5.67
N SER A 71 -3.59 14.82 5.54
CA SER A 71 -3.99 14.15 4.32
C SER A 71 -4.81 12.89 4.64
N ASN A 72 -5.85 12.62 3.87
CA ASN A 72 -6.67 11.42 3.98
C ASN A 72 -7.13 10.95 2.59
N GLY A 73 -7.61 9.70 2.54
CA GLY A 73 -8.18 9.12 1.33
C GLY A 73 -8.06 7.61 1.34
N ALA A 74 -7.87 7.02 0.16
CA ALA A 74 -7.71 5.59 0.00
C ALA A 74 -6.23 5.19 -0.18
N TRP A 75 -5.88 3.99 0.24
CA TRP A 75 -4.60 3.35 -0.07
C TRP A 75 -4.83 1.98 -0.68
N SER A 76 -3.86 1.51 -1.45
CA SER A 76 -3.84 0.16 -1.99
C SER A 76 -2.42 -0.39 -1.94
N LYS A 77 -2.32 -1.72 -1.88
CA LYS A 77 -1.05 -2.44 -1.95
C LYS A 77 -0.99 -3.31 -3.20
N VAL A 78 0.10 -3.18 -3.94
CA VAL A 78 0.45 -4.04 -5.07
C VAL A 78 1.85 -4.56 -4.79
N ASP A 79 1.97 -5.89 -4.66
CA ASP A 79 3.20 -6.55 -4.23
C ASP A 79 3.74 -5.99 -2.90
N ASP A 80 4.96 -5.43 -2.92
CA ASP A 80 5.64 -4.79 -1.81
C ASP A 80 5.48 -3.26 -1.79
N LYS A 81 4.58 -2.70 -2.60
CA LYS A 81 4.37 -1.26 -2.71
C LYS A 81 2.98 -0.83 -2.26
N ILE A 82 2.91 0.30 -1.59
CA ILE A 82 1.69 1.01 -1.22
C ILE A 82 1.57 2.25 -2.09
N SER A 83 0.38 2.49 -2.61
CA SER A 83 0.00 3.72 -3.30
C SER A 83 -1.11 4.43 -2.53
N PHE A 84 -1.11 5.76 -2.60
CA PHE A 84 -2.10 6.62 -1.96
C PHE A 84 -2.94 7.35 -3.01
N LEU A 85 -4.24 7.41 -2.77
CA LEU A 85 -5.20 8.20 -3.52
C LEU A 85 -5.80 9.24 -2.55
N PRO A 86 -5.19 10.45 -2.45
CA PRO A 86 -5.69 11.49 -1.56
C PRO A 86 -7.05 12.01 -2.03
N GLU A 87 -8.00 12.08 -1.09
CA GLU A 87 -9.32 12.67 -1.27
C GLU A 87 -9.40 14.07 -0.63
N GLY A 88 -8.68 14.26 0.47
CA GLY A 88 -8.53 15.55 1.14
C GLY A 88 -7.10 15.74 1.66
N ASP A 89 -6.53 16.91 1.43
CA ASP A 89 -5.19 17.25 1.91
C ASP A 89 -5.02 18.76 2.16
N SER A 90 -4.03 19.12 2.98
CA SER A 90 -3.69 20.50 3.27
C SER A 90 -2.20 20.69 3.58
N GLY A 91 -1.74 21.94 3.47
CA GLY A 91 -0.39 22.35 3.84
C GLY A 91 0.71 21.56 3.11
N PHE A 92 1.74 21.16 3.86
CA PHE A 92 2.88 20.36 3.42
C PHE A 92 2.52 18.92 3.04
N LEU A 93 1.40 18.39 3.51
CA LEU A 93 0.97 17.04 3.13
C LEU A 93 0.19 17.00 1.81
N ARG A 94 -0.12 18.17 1.24
CA ARG A 94 -0.81 18.27 -0.05
C ARG A 94 -0.03 17.56 -1.17
N ARG A 95 -0.57 16.43 -1.63
CA ARG A 95 0.06 15.52 -2.62
C ARG A 95 1.48 15.06 -2.25
N ALA A 96 1.85 15.11 -0.98
CA ALA A 96 3.23 14.83 -0.55
C ALA A 96 3.45 13.35 -0.18
N LEU A 97 2.39 12.61 0.13
CA LEU A 97 2.48 11.17 0.35
C LEU A 97 2.81 10.47 -0.97
N SER A 98 4.09 10.11 -1.11
CA SER A 98 4.59 9.31 -2.21
C SER A 98 4.27 7.83 -1.99
N PRO A 99 4.32 7.01 -3.07
CA PRO A 99 4.34 5.56 -2.92
C PRO A 99 5.42 5.09 -1.94
N MET A 100 5.08 4.06 -1.16
CA MET A 100 5.96 3.49 -0.14
C MET A 100 6.26 2.04 -0.47
N THR A 101 7.48 1.60 -0.21
CA THR A 101 7.89 0.21 -0.22
C THR A 101 7.79 -0.36 1.18
N ILE A 102 7.23 -1.57 1.28
CA ILE A 102 7.06 -2.35 2.49
C ILE A 102 8.33 -3.17 2.68
N LEU A 103 9.07 -2.89 3.75
CA LEU A 103 10.20 -3.70 4.17
C LEU A 103 9.79 -4.49 5.40
N LYS A 104 9.95 -5.82 5.35
CA LYS A 104 9.69 -6.71 6.48
C LYS A 104 11.01 -7.07 7.16
N ASN A 105 11.08 -6.90 8.47
CA ASN A 105 12.06 -7.57 9.32
C ASN A 105 11.33 -8.68 10.11
N ASP A 106 12.05 -9.48 10.89
CA ASP A 106 11.48 -10.63 11.61
C ASP A 106 10.31 -10.30 12.55
N ASN A 107 10.19 -9.05 13.03
CA ASN A 107 9.15 -8.61 13.97
C ASN A 107 8.38 -7.35 13.55
N ASP A 108 8.85 -6.60 12.55
CA ASP A 108 8.33 -5.28 12.20
C ASP A 108 8.09 -5.11 10.70
N VAL A 109 7.12 -4.25 10.40
CA VAL A 109 6.85 -3.73 9.07
C VAL A 109 7.27 -2.28 9.00
N LEU A 110 8.16 -1.96 8.07
CA LEU A 110 8.64 -0.61 7.82
C LEU A 110 8.08 -0.11 6.49
N LEU A 111 7.61 1.14 6.49
CA LEU A 111 7.22 1.84 5.28
C LEU A 111 8.30 2.85 4.92
N VAL A 112 8.90 2.69 3.74
CA VAL A 112 9.96 3.57 3.25
C VAL A 112 9.54 4.15 1.91
N PRO A 113 9.66 5.47 1.68
CA PRO A 113 9.37 6.06 0.36
C PRO A 113 10.09 5.30 -0.75
N SER A 114 9.35 4.80 -1.76
CA SER A 114 9.92 3.89 -2.76
C SER A 114 11.12 4.52 -3.49
N LYS A 115 11.06 5.82 -3.75
CA LYS A 115 12.17 6.58 -4.33
C LYS A 115 13.46 6.52 -3.50
N LYS A 116 13.36 6.49 -2.16
CA LYS A 116 14.54 6.35 -1.28
C LYS A 116 15.15 4.96 -1.39
N VAL A 117 14.32 3.91 -1.48
CA VAL A 117 14.78 2.53 -1.67
C VAL A 117 15.49 2.38 -3.02
N GLU A 118 14.87 2.86 -4.09
CA GLU A 118 15.43 2.83 -5.45
C GLU A 118 16.77 3.58 -5.53
N MET A 119 16.84 4.78 -4.96
CA MET A 119 18.08 5.57 -4.91
C MET A 119 19.18 4.85 -4.11
N HIS A 120 18.84 4.21 -2.99
CA HIS A 120 19.81 3.43 -2.22
C HIS A 120 20.33 2.23 -3.01
N GLN A 121 19.45 1.48 -3.67
CA GLN A 121 19.83 0.34 -4.52
C GLN A 121 20.76 0.77 -5.65
N GLN A 122 20.46 1.89 -6.31
CA GLN A 122 21.31 2.46 -7.35
C GLN A 122 22.70 2.83 -6.79
N LEU A 123 22.74 3.53 -5.65
CA LEU A 123 24.00 3.88 -4.98
C LEU A 123 24.83 2.63 -4.65
N MET A 124 24.19 1.56 -4.16
CA MET A 124 24.88 0.30 -3.85
C MET A 124 25.35 -0.44 -5.11
N ALA A 125 24.60 -0.38 -6.21
CA ALA A 125 25.04 -0.95 -7.48
C ALA A 125 26.27 -0.21 -8.05
N ASP A 126 26.26 1.12 -7.94
CA ASP A 126 27.30 2.00 -8.50
C ASP A 126 28.57 2.04 -7.63
N PHE A 127 28.42 2.08 -6.30
CA PHE A 127 29.51 2.30 -5.34
C PHE A 127 29.72 1.17 -4.33
N GLY A 128 28.73 0.29 -4.13
CA GLY A 128 28.84 -0.87 -3.23
C GLY A 128 29.82 -1.94 -3.72
N LYS A 129 30.26 -1.87 -4.99
CA LYS A 129 31.47 -2.55 -5.49
C LYS A 129 32.73 -1.76 -5.16
N SER A 130 32.84 -1.28 -3.92
CA SER A 130 34.02 -0.56 -3.47
C SER A 130 35.26 -1.46 -3.57
N THR A 131 36.16 -1.11 -4.49
CA THR A 131 37.48 -1.74 -4.69
C THR A 131 38.55 -1.06 -3.83
N TYR A 132 38.21 -0.60 -2.61
CA TYR A 132 39.24 -0.10 -1.69
C TYR A 132 40.10 -1.28 -1.21
N LYS A 133 41.22 -1.53 -1.91
CA LYS A 133 42.29 -2.39 -1.41
C LYS A 133 43.13 -1.57 -0.43
N TYR A 134 42.98 -1.86 0.86
CA TYR A 134 43.89 -1.37 1.89
C TYR A 134 45.11 -2.27 1.95
N SER A 135 46.24 -1.79 1.43
CA SER A 135 47.53 -2.47 1.57
C SER A 135 48.13 -2.12 2.93
N ARG A 136 48.45 -3.13 3.74
CA ARG A 136 49.22 -2.95 4.98
C ARG A 136 50.63 -2.49 4.60
N ILE A 137 51.03 -1.30 5.04
CA ILE A 137 52.44 -0.89 5.03
C ILE A 137 53.05 -1.38 6.34
N THR A 138 54.00 -2.30 6.24
CA THR A 138 54.81 -2.76 7.38
C THR A 138 56.03 -1.85 7.48
N PHE A 139 56.27 -1.27 8.67
CA PHE A 139 57.51 -0.58 8.99
C PHE A 139 58.58 -1.59 9.41
#